data_AF-A0A1G7SLH8-F1
#
_entry.id   AF-A0A1G7SLH8-F1
#
_cell.length_a   1.000
_cell.length_b   1.000
_cell.length_c   1.000
_cell.angle_alpha   90.00
_cell.angle_beta   90.00
_cell.angle_gamma   90.00
#
_symmetry.space_group_name_H-M   'P 1'
#
loop_
_entity.id
_entity.type
_entity.pdbx_description
1 polymer ?
#
loop_
_entity_poly.entity_id
_entity_poly.type
_entity_poly.pdbx_seq_one_letter_code
_entity_poly.pdbx_strand_id
1 'polypeptide(L)' 'MNADASGSPPSRGKSVLFCPECRFESSLSDGWLVVSDGDERTIVCPKCGHVADNRPERSAPRPQHAD' A
#
# COMPACT_ATOMS: atom_id res chain seq x y z
N MET A 1 8.77 8.28 38.55
CA MET A 1 9.03 7.27 37.51
C MET A 1 8.37 7.76 36.22
N ASN A 2 9.14 8.13 35.19
CA ASN A 2 8.59 8.57 33.90
C ASN A 2 8.54 7.35 32.99
N ALA A 3 7.33 6.92 32.60
CA ALA A 3 7.14 5.82 31.67
C ALA A 3 7.60 6.25 30.28
N ASP A 4 8.52 5.48 29.71
CA ASP A 4 8.89 5.60 28.32
C ASP A 4 7.67 5.18 27.49
N ALA A 5 7.09 6.13 26.77
CA ALA A 5 6.08 5.82 25.77
C ALA A 5 6.77 5.46 24.45
N SER A 6 7.76 4.56 24.47
CA SER A 6 8.26 3.91 23.26
C SER A 6 7.34 2.74 22.87
N GLY A 7 6.04 3.02 22.80
CA GLY A 7 5.08 2.11 22.19
C GLY A 7 4.74 2.68 20.83
N SER A 8 5.56 2.37 19.81
CA SER A 8 5.25 2.71 18.42
C SER A 8 3.77 2.43 18.15
N PRO A 9 2.97 3.40 17.67
CA PRO A 9 1.55 3.18 17.42
C PRO A 9 1.37 1.94 16.53
N PRO A 10 0.29 1.16 16.73
CA PRO A 10 0.13 -0.15 16.11
C PRO A 10 0.41 -0.04 14.62
N SER A 11 1.36 -0.86 14.15
CA SER A 11 1.73 -0.97 12.75
C SER A 11 0.47 -0.90 11.91
N ARG A 12 0.18 0.28 11.32
CA ARG A 12 -0.88 0.45 10.32
C ARG A 12 -0.67 -0.69 9.34
N GLY A 13 -1.64 -1.60 9.28
CA GLY A 13 -1.50 -2.93 8.67
C GLY A 13 -0.63 -2.87 7.45
N LYS A 14 0.57 -3.47 7.54
CA LYS A 14 1.48 -3.58 6.41
C LYS A 14 0.79 -4.50 5.41
N SER A 15 0.05 -3.92 4.47
CA SER A 15 -0.53 -4.70 3.37
C SER A 15 0.63 -5.33 2.60
N VAL A 16 0.74 -6.64 2.69
CA VAL A 16 1.69 -7.42 1.89
C VAL A 16 1.08 -7.62 0.52
N LEU A 17 1.85 -7.35 -0.52
CA LEU A 17 1.45 -7.55 -1.90
C LEU A 17 2.29 -8.64 -2.54
N PHE A 18 1.66 -9.34 -3.49
CA PHE A 18 2.24 -10.43 -4.25
C PHE A 18 2.17 -10.11 -5.75
N CYS A 19 3.29 -10.28 -6.44
CA CYS A 19 3.35 -10.13 -7.89
C CYS A 19 2.95 -11.46 -8.58
N PRO A 20 1.90 -11.48 -9.42
CA PRO A 20 1.50 -12.70 -10.12
C PRO A 20 2.53 -13.18 -11.15
N GLU A 21 3.35 -12.28 -11.70
CA GLU A 21 4.30 -12.61 -12.77
C GLU A 21 5.58 -13.26 -12.24
N CYS A 22 6.24 -12.63 -11.28
CA CYS A 22 7.55 -13.06 -10.78
C CYS A 22 7.51 -13.68 -9.38
N ARG A 23 6.31 -13.77 -8.78
CA ARG A 23 6.08 -14.24 -7.40
C ARG A 23 6.82 -13.47 -6.32
N PHE A 24 7.14 -12.20 -6.59
CA PHE A 24 7.70 -11.32 -5.59
C PHE A 24 6.66 -11.00 -4.52
N GLU A 25 6.98 -11.23 -3.26
CA GLU A 25 6.15 -10.90 -2.11
C GLU A 25 6.90 -9.90 -1.22
N SER A 26 6.29 -8.76 -0.95
CA SER A 26 6.84 -7.80 0.00
C SER A 26 5.77 -6.85 0.53
N SER A 27 6.07 -6.15 1.62
CA SER A 27 5.18 -5.14 2.16
C SER A 27 5.12 -3.92 1.24
N LEU A 28 3.91 -3.41 0.99
CA LEU A 28 3.65 -2.29 0.08
C LEU A 28 4.54 -1.07 0.37
N SER A 29 4.82 -0.79 1.64
CA SER A 29 5.60 0.39 2.05
C SER A 29 7.13 0.22 1.94
N ASP A 30 7.63 -1.01 1.79
CA ASP A 30 9.06 -1.31 1.92
C ASP A 30 9.66 -1.85 0.61
N GLY A 31 8.90 -2.68 -0.10
CA GLY A 31 9.43 -3.39 -1.28
C GLY A 31 8.70 -3.10 -2.59
N TRP A 32 7.64 -2.30 -2.60
CA TRP A 32 6.88 -2.02 -3.82
C TRP A 32 7.09 -0.59 -4.29
N LEU A 33 7.16 -0.40 -5.61
CA LEU A 33 7.26 0.93 -6.20
C LEU A 33 5.87 1.52 -6.31
N VAL A 34 5.62 2.62 -5.62
CA VAL A 34 4.36 3.36 -5.72
C VAL A 34 4.59 4.58 -6.61
N VAL A 35 3.98 4.58 -7.78
CA VAL A 35 3.97 5.70 -8.71
C VAL A 35 2.67 6.46 -8.50
N SER A 36 2.76 7.72 -8.09
CA SER A 36 1.60 8.62 -8.03
C SER A 36 1.57 9.45 -9.31
N ASP A 37 0.56 9.26 -10.14
CA ASP A 37 0.29 10.07 -11.34
C ASP A 37 -1.00 10.87 -11.11
N GLY A 38 -0.85 12.16 -10.79
CA GLY A 38 -1.98 13.04 -10.47
C GLY A 38 -2.83 12.51 -9.31
N ASP A 39 -4.04 12.05 -9.62
CA ASP A 39 -5.00 11.46 -8.68
C ASP A 39 -4.97 9.92 -8.66
N GLU A 40 -4.03 9.28 -9.35
CA GLU A 40 -3.88 7.83 -9.42
C GLU A 40 -2.62 7.34 -8.70
N ARG A 41 -2.73 6.24 -7.96
CA ARG A 41 -1.62 5.45 -7.42
C ARG A 41 -1.52 4.15 -8.17
N THR A 42 -0.38 3.92 -8.80
CA THR A 42 -0.01 2.67 -9.42
C THR A 42 1.07 1.99 -8.60
N ILE A 43 0.83 0.75 -8.19
CA ILE A 43 1.79 -0.07 -7.47
C ILE A 43 2.45 -1.03 -8.46
N VAL A 44 3.77 -0.91 -8.60
CA VAL A 44 4.57 -1.60 -9.60
C VAL A 44 5.58 -2.51 -8.91
N CYS A 45 5.72 -3.74 -9.44
CA CYS A 45 6.71 -4.69 -8.98
C CYS A 45 8.12 -4.22 -9.39
N PRO A 46 9.07 -4.07 -8.45
CA PRO A 46 10.43 -3.65 -8.78
C PRO A 46 11.26 -4.74 -9.49
N LYS A 47 10.79 -5.99 -9.50
CA LYS A 47 11.52 -7.12 -10.09
C LYS A 47 11.27 -7.27 -11.59
N CYS A 48 10.02 -7.14 -12.01
CA CYS A 48 9.60 -7.35 -13.40
C CYS A 48 8.90 -6.14 -14.04
N GLY A 49 8.58 -5.10 -13.26
CA GLY A 49 7.85 -3.93 -13.76
C GLY A 49 6.34 -4.13 -13.91
N HIS A 50 5.79 -5.27 -13.48
CA HIS A 50 4.36 -5.53 -13.57
C HIS A 50 3.55 -4.65 -12.60
N VAL A 51 2.44 -4.10 -13.06
CA VAL A 51 1.49 -3.31 -12.25
C VAL A 51 0.62 -4.27 -11.43
N ALA A 52 0.85 -4.32 -10.12
CA ALA A 52 0.09 -5.18 -9.21
C ALA A 52 -1.24 -4.57 -8.78
N ASP A 53 -1.31 -3.24 -8.67
CA ASP A 53 -2.54 -2.52 -8.30
C ASP A 53 -2.53 -1.14 -8.96
N ASN A 54 -3.66 -0.69 -9.47
CA ASN A 54 -3.85 0.70 -9.90
C ASN A 54 -5.14 1.21 -9.29
N ARG A 55 -5.03 2.21 -8.41
CA ARG A 55 -6.18 2.75 -7.68
C ARG A 55 -6.09 4.27 -7.60
N PRO A 56 -7.20 5.00 -7.74
CA PRO A 56 -7.19 6.43 -7.48
C PRO A 56 -6.77 6.74 -6.03
N GLU A 57 -5.87 7.70 -5.83
CA GLU A 57 -5.47 8.32 -4.55
C GLU A 57 -6.70 8.66 -3.69
N ARG A 58 -7.77 9.15 -4.34
CA ARG A 58 -9.04 9.53 -3.71
C ARG A 58 -9.98 8.36 -3.45
N SER A 59 -9.51 7.12 -3.53
CA SER A 59 -10.29 5.98 -3.07
C SER A 59 -10.18 5.82 -1.54
N ALA A 60 -10.45 6.88 -0.78
CA ALA A 60 -11.17 6.64 0.45
C ALA A 60 -12.52 6.04 0.00
N PRO A 61 -12.98 4.91 0.58
CA PRO A 61 -14.31 4.44 0.27
C PRO A 61 -15.26 5.59 0.65
N ARG A 62 -15.84 6.28 -0.35
CA ARG A 62 -17.09 6.98 -0.12
C ARG A 62 -18.02 5.85 0.29
N PRO A 63 -18.52 5.78 1.54
CA PRO A 63 -19.52 4.79 1.86
C PRO A 63 -20.66 5.04 0.88
N GLN A 64 -20.84 4.10 -0.05
CA GLN A 64 -21.97 4.09 -0.97
C GLN A 64 -23.17 3.67 -0.12
N HIS A 65 -23.64 4.56 0.75
CA HIS A 65 -24.89 4.35 1.46
C HIS A 65 -25.99 4.72 0.48
N ALA A 66 -26.73 3.69 0.08
CA ALA A 66 -27.87 3.71 -0.81
C ALA A 66 -28.96 4.69 -0.35
N ASP A 67 -29.67 5.24 -1.33
CA ASP A 67 -30.99 5.89 -1.20
C ASP A 67 -32.06 4.87 -0.82
#